data_AF-A0A962V3G9-F1
#
_entry.id   AF-A0A962V3G9-F1
#
_cell.length_a   1.000
_cell.length_b   1.000
_cell.length_c   1.000
_cell.angle_alpha   90.00
_cell.angle_beta   90.00
_cell.angle_gamma   90.00
#
_symmetry.space_group_name_H-M   'P 1'
#
loop_
_entity.id
_entity.type
_entity.pdbx_description
1 polymer ?
#
loop_
_entity_poly.entity_id
_entity_poly.type
_entity_poly.pdbx_seq_one_letter_code
_entity_poly.pdbx_strand_id
1 'polypeptide(L)'
;MNTETVQHTLHTIRDYIRWGASRMNEAGIYFGHGTDNAIDEAAALVLHALHLPPDLHENYLQAALTNSEKAAVLALLQRRIQERKPAAYLTHKAWFMGLPFYVDERVLVPRSPLAELIHSRFQPWLNEPDAVERVLDL
;
A
#
# COMPACT_ATOMS: atom_id res chain seq x y z
N MET A 1 0.35 13.30 19.16
CA MET A 1 0.73 11.88 19.30
C MET A 1 2.07 11.83 20.02
N ASN A 2 2.20 11.14 21.16
CA ASN A 2 3.50 11.03 21.83
C ASN A 2 4.33 9.92 21.14
N THR A 3 5.16 10.31 20.18
CA THR A 3 5.93 9.38 19.33
C THR A 3 6.92 8.56 20.14
N GLU A 4 7.51 9.14 21.20
CA GLU A 4 8.48 8.45 22.08
C GLU A 4 7.82 7.28 22.83
N THR A 5 6.63 7.49 23.42
CA THR A 5 5.91 6.41 24.10
C THR A 5 5.60 5.24 23.17
N VAL A 6 5.27 5.53 21.90
CA VAL A 6 4.97 4.49 20.92
C VAL A 6 6.22 3.70 20.56
N GLN A 7 7.36 4.36 20.33
CA GLN A 7 8.63 3.68 20.04
C GLN A 7 9.11 2.77 21.16
N HIS A 8 8.85 3.16 22.42
CA HIS A 8 9.21 2.36 23.60
C HIS A 8 8.25 1.20 23.88
N THR A 9 7.00 1.26 23.44
CA THR A 9 5.98 0.24 23.75
C THR A 9 5.73 -0.74 22.61
N LEU A 10 5.89 -0.31 21.36
CA LEU A 10 5.72 -1.18 20.18
C LEU A 10 7.07 -1.72 19.73
N HIS A 11 7.11 -3.03 19.49
CA HIS A 11 8.37 -3.74 19.25
C HIS A 11 8.42 -4.37 17.86
N THR A 12 7.30 -4.93 17.39
CA THR A 12 7.26 -5.79 16.21
C THR A 12 6.56 -5.14 15.01
N ILE A 13 6.80 -5.66 13.81
CA ILE A 13 6.06 -5.26 12.60
C ILE A 13 4.54 -5.32 12.84
N ARG A 14 4.05 -6.41 13.44
CA ARG A 14 2.64 -6.61 13.78
C ARG A 14 2.10 -5.50 14.69
N ASP A 15 2.88 -5.07 15.68
CA ASP A 15 2.47 -4.02 16.61
C ASP A 15 2.20 -2.70 15.88
N TYR A 16 3.08 -2.32 14.95
CA TYR A 16 2.97 -1.10 14.16
C TYR A 16 1.83 -1.17 13.14
N ILE A 17 1.62 -2.32 12.48
CA ILE A 17 0.47 -2.51 11.58
C ILE A 17 -0.84 -2.32 12.33
N ARG A 18 -1.03 -3.07 13.42
CA ARG A 18 -2.25 -2.99 14.23
C ARG A 18 -2.45 -1.60 14.84
N TRP A 19 -1.37 -0.94 15.27
CA TRP A 19 -1.43 0.44 15.78
C TRP A 19 -1.84 1.43 14.70
N GLY A 20 -1.15 1.40 13.55
CA GLY A 20 -1.41 2.29 12.42
C GLY A 20 -2.85 2.18 11.94
N ALA A 21 -3.35 0.96 11.79
CA ALA A 21 -4.74 0.71 11.42
C ALA A 21 -5.74 1.31 12.42
N SER A 22 -5.49 1.12 13.72
CA SER A 22 -6.33 1.70 14.78
C SER A 22 -6.39 3.23 14.68
N ARG A 23 -5.24 3.86 14.44
CA ARG A 23 -5.12 5.32 14.34
C ARG A 23 -5.73 5.88 13.06
N MET A 24 -5.62 5.17 11.95
CA MET A 24 -6.28 5.55 10.69
C MET A 24 -7.80 5.44 10.78
N ASN A 25 -8.31 4.38 11.42
CA ASN A 25 -9.75 4.23 11.67
C ASN A 25 -10.28 5.34 12.59
N GLU A 26 -9.58 5.62 13.69
CA GLU A 26 -9.94 6.72 14.62
C GLU A 26 -9.95 8.09 13.91
N ALA A 27 -9.01 8.32 12.98
CA ALA A 27 -8.96 9.55 12.21
C ALA A 27 -9.97 9.63 11.04
N GLY A 28 -10.75 8.55 10.80
CA GLY A 28 -11.73 8.48 9.72
C GLY A 28 -11.09 8.53 8.33
N ILE A 29 -9.94 7.86 8.16
CA ILE A 29 -9.24 7.80 6.88
C ILE A 29 -10.04 6.95 5.89
N TYR A 30 -10.13 7.43 4.64
CA TYR A 30 -10.75 6.69 3.54
C TYR A 30 -9.73 5.77 2.85
N PHE A 31 -10.20 4.58 2.49
CA PHE A 31 -9.47 3.50 1.79
C PHE A 31 -10.12 3.25 0.42
N GLY A 32 -9.38 2.66 -0.53
CA GLY A 32 -9.87 2.43 -1.90
C GLY A 32 -8.91 2.83 -3.02
N HIS A 33 -7.65 3.12 -2.66
CA HIS A 33 -6.59 3.54 -3.59
C HIS A 33 -5.49 2.46 -3.70
N GLY A 34 -5.90 1.20 -3.76
CA GLY A 34 -5.00 0.03 -3.81
C GLY A 34 -5.14 -0.92 -2.63
N THR A 35 -5.68 -0.45 -1.50
CA THR A 35 -6.11 -1.26 -0.36
C THR A 35 -7.53 -0.84 0.04
N ASP A 36 -8.32 -1.76 0.59
CA ASP A 36 -9.73 -1.53 0.92
C ASP A 36 -10.00 -1.33 2.42
N ASN A 37 -8.99 -1.56 3.28
CA ASN A 37 -9.11 -1.42 4.72
C ASN A 37 -7.83 -0.89 5.40
N ALA A 38 -7.98 -0.48 6.66
CA ALA A 38 -6.92 0.14 7.44
C ALA A 38 -5.76 -0.80 7.80
N ILE A 39 -6.03 -2.10 7.94
CA ILE A 39 -4.98 -3.09 8.27
C ILE A 39 -4.07 -3.27 7.07
N ASP A 40 -4.63 -3.43 5.87
CA ASP A 40 -3.85 -3.62 4.65
C ASP A 40 -3.11 -2.36 4.26
N GLU A 41 -3.72 -1.17 4.41
CA GLU A 41 -2.99 0.08 4.18
C GLU A 41 -1.85 0.29 5.21
N ALA A 42 -2.08 -0.07 6.47
CA ALA A 42 -1.03 -0.01 7.49
C ALA A 42 0.10 -1.00 7.18
N ALA A 43 -0.22 -2.23 6.77
CA ALA A 43 0.75 -3.23 6.35
C ALA A 43 1.58 -2.73 5.16
N ALA A 44 0.94 -2.20 4.12
CA ALA A 44 1.63 -1.66 2.96
C ALA A 44 2.62 -0.54 3.33
N LEU A 45 2.21 0.40 4.19
CA LEU A 45 3.08 1.50 4.63
C LEU A 45 4.23 1.00 5.53
N VAL A 46 3.95 0.12 6.49
CA VAL A 46 4.98 -0.43 7.38
C VAL A 46 6.01 -1.21 6.58
N LEU A 47 5.59 -2.13 5.71
CA LEU A 47 6.49 -2.93 4.88
C LEU A 47 7.29 -2.04 3.91
N HIS A 48 6.66 -1.02 3.32
CA HIS A 48 7.36 -0.05 2.48
C HIS A 48 8.47 0.69 3.25
N ALA A 49 8.18 1.18 4.45
CA ALA A 49 9.16 1.88 5.29
C ALA A 49 10.34 0.98 5.71
N LEU A 50 10.11 -0.33 5.76
CA LEU A 50 11.14 -1.34 6.09
C LEU A 50 11.83 -1.92 4.85
N HIS A 51 11.49 -1.44 3.64
CA HIS A 51 11.98 -1.99 2.38
C HIS A 51 11.69 -3.49 2.18
N LEU A 52 10.58 -3.96 2.74
CA LEU A 52 10.12 -5.35 2.65
C LEU A 52 9.06 -5.51 1.55
N PRO A 53 8.95 -6.71 0.95
CA PRO A 53 7.96 -6.97 -0.08
C PRO A 53 6.56 -7.15 0.54
N PRO A 54 5.47 -6.89 -0.22
CA PRO A 54 4.10 -6.97 0.29
C PRO A 54 3.64 -8.40 0.62
N ASP A 55 4.26 -9.41 0.02
CA ASP A 55 4.02 -10.84 0.24
C ASP A 55 4.94 -11.44 1.33
N LEU A 56 5.37 -10.60 2.28
CA LEU A 56 6.21 -11.02 3.41
C LEU A 56 5.57 -12.19 4.18
N HIS A 57 6.33 -13.26 4.37
CA HIS A 57 5.89 -14.42 5.13
C HIS A 57 5.54 -14.05 6.59
N GLU A 58 4.42 -14.56 7.10
CA GLU A 58 3.84 -14.16 8.40
C GLU A 58 4.78 -14.32 9.61
N ASN A 59 5.71 -15.28 9.55
CA ASN A 59 6.75 -15.52 10.56
C ASN A 59 7.59 -14.27 10.86
N TYR A 60 7.78 -13.38 9.89
CA TYR A 60 8.55 -12.15 10.08
C TYR A 60 7.75 -11.05 10.80
N LEU A 61 6.42 -11.18 10.94
CA LEU A 61 5.60 -10.14 11.57
C LEU A 61 5.92 -9.95 13.06
N GLN A 62 6.55 -10.94 13.70
CA GLN A 62 7.03 -10.86 15.08
C GLN A 62 8.48 -10.36 15.21
N ALA A 63 9.15 -10.05 14.09
CA ALA A 63 10.51 -9.51 14.13
C ALA A 63 10.53 -8.13 14.81
N ALA A 64 11.51 -7.92 15.68
CA ALA A 64 11.72 -6.67 16.38
C ALA A 64 12.31 -5.61 15.43
N LEU A 65 11.89 -4.37 15.60
CA LEU A 65 12.40 -3.22 14.84
C LEU A 65 13.48 -2.47 15.62
N THR A 66 14.51 -2.03 14.91
CA THR A 66 15.49 -1.06 15.38
C THR A 66 14.85 0.32 15.57
N ASN A 67 15.48 1.20 16.35
CA ASN A 67 14.93 2.54 16.61
C ASN A 67 14.77 3.39 15.32
N SER A 68 15.69 3.24 14.36
CA SER A 68 15.60 3.92 13.06
C SER A 68 14.41 3.42 12.23
N GLU A 69 14.18 2.11 12.21
CA GLU A 69 13.02 1.52 11.53
C GLU A 69 11.70 1.97 12.16
N LYS A 70 11.63 1.95 13.51
CA LYS A 70 10.48 2.47 14.24
C LYS A 70 10.19 3.93 13.89
N ALA A 71 11.22 4.77 13.81
CA ALA A 71 11.07 6.18 13.43
C ALA A 71 10.55 6.35 12.00
N ALA A 72 11.11 5.60 11.03
CA ALA A 72 10.67 5.65 9.63
C ALA A 72 9.21 5.22 9.45
N VAL A 73 8.82 4.11 10.10
CA VAL A 73 7.45 3.60 10.11
C VAL A 73 6.49 4.64 10.69
N LEU A 74 6.82 5.21 11.85
CA LEU A 74 5.96 6.20 12.50
C LEU A 74 5.81 7.47 11.67
N ALA A 75 6.90 7.97 11.09
CA ALA A 75 6.85 9.14 10.22
C ALA A 75 5.90 8.92 9.05
N LEU A 76 5.97 7.75 8.40
CA LEU A 76 5.11 7.45 7.26
C LEU A 76 3.63 7.28 7.64
N LEU A 77 3.34 6.58 8.74
CA LEU A 77 1.98 6.44 9.27
C LEU A 77 1.38 7.80 9.69
N GLN A 78 2.18 8.65 10.32
CA GLN A 78 1.75 10.01 10.70
C GLN A 78 1.44 10.85 9.46
N ARG A 79 2.29 10.81 8.43
CA ARG A 79 2.03 11.48 7.15
C ARG A 79 0.71 11.00 6.53
N ARG A 80 0.45 9.68 6.51
CA ARG A 80 -0.81 9.13 6.00
C ARG A 80 -2.04 9.70 6.69
N ILE A 81 -1.98 9.83 8.01
CA ILE A 81 -3.08 10.34 8.84
C ILE A 81 -3.26 11.86 8.67
N GLN A 82 -2.16 12.61 8.69
CA GLN A 82 -2.17 14.07 8.68
C GLN A 82 -2.43 14.64 7.28
N GLU A 83 -1.71 14.16 6.27
CA GLU A 83 -1.83 14.63 4.89
C GLU A 83 -3.07 14.07 4.21
N ARG A 84 -3.62 12.95 4.71
CA ARG A 84 -4.77 12.21 4.14
C ARG A 84 -4.60 11.80 2.67
N LYS A 85 -3.39 11.89 2.13
CA LYS A 85 -3.05 11.42 0.79
C LYS A 85 -3.10 9.89 0.72
N PRO A 86 -3.49 9.31 -0.42
CA PRO A 86 -3.37 7.86 -0.67
C PRO A 86 -1.96 7.33 -0.33
N ALA A 87 -1.88 6.11 0.23
CA ALA A 87 -0.58 5.48 0.51
C ALA A 87 0.32 5.44 -0.73
N ALA A 88 -0.24 5.18 -1.92
CA ALA A 88 0.51 5.10 -3.17
C ALA A 88 1.31 6.38 -3.49
N TYR A 89 0.79 7.57 -3.15
CA TYR A 89 1.50 8.83 -3.35
C TYR A 89 2.58 9.07 -2.29
N LEU A 90 2.39 8.55 -1.07
CA LEU A 90 3.40 8.65 -0.02
C LEU A 90 4.59 7.72 -0.26
N THR A 91 4.32 6.56 -0.86
CA THR A 91 5.33 5.53 -1.18
C THR A 91 5.88 5.65 -2.60
N HIS A 92 5.30 6.53 -3.41
CA HIS A 92 5.52 6.65 -4.85
C HIS A 92 5.40 5.32 -5.61
N LYS A 93 4.54 4.41 -5.13
CA LYS A 93 4.39 3.07 -5.70
C LYS A 93 2.94 2.62 -5.67
N ALA A 94 2.44 2.17 -6.82
CA ALA A 94 1.19 1.45 -6.95
C ALA A 94 1.44 0.09 -7.61
N TRP A 95 0.74 -0.94 -7.14
CA TRP A 95 0.79 -2.26 -7.75
C TRP A 95 -0.36 -2.43 -8.74
N PHE A 96 -0.04 -2.89 -9.94
CA PHE A 96 -1.02 -3.20 -10.97
C PHE A 96 -0.60 -4.48 -11.69
N MET A 97 -1.49 -5.48 -11.73
CA MET A 97 -1.20 -6.79 -12.36
C MET A 97 0.12 -7.43 -11.87
N GLY A 98 0.39 -7.33 -10.57
CA GLY A 98 1.63 -7.87 -9.96
C GLY A 98 2.90 -7.07 -10.24
N LEU A 99 2.82 -5.97 -10.99
CA LEU A 99 3.95 -5.11 -11.33
C LEU A 99 3.91 -3.80 -10.52
N PRO A 100 5.06 -3.33 -10.00
CA PRO A 100 5.14 -2.05 -9.32
C PRO A 100 5.31 -0.91 -10.33
N PHE A 101 4.46 0.10 -10.25
CA PHE A 101 4.54 1.32 -11.04
C PHE A 101 4.84 2.52 -10.14
N TYR A 102 5.65 3.45 -10.65
CA TYR A 102 5.85 4.74 -10.02
C TYR A 102 4.59 5.59 -10.17
N VAL A 103 4.14 6.21 -9.08
CA VAL A 103 2.99 7.12 -9.08
C VAL A 103 3.25 8.33 -8.19
N ASP A 104 2.61 9.44 -8.51
CA ASP A 104 2.55 10.64 -7.69
C ASP A 104 1.26 11.41 -7.98
N GLU A 105 1.12 12.60 -7.39
CA GLU A 105 -0.08 13.42 -7.50
C GLU A 105 -0.41 13.89 -8.93
N ARG A 106 0.46 13.64 -9.92
CA ARG A 106 0.23 13.96 -11.35
C ARG A 106 -0.59 12.89 -12.07
N VAL A 107 -0.77 11.71 -11.46
CA VAL A 107 -1.52 10.59 -12.04
C VAL A 107 -2.59 10.10 -11.08
N LEU A 108 -3.69 9.59 -11.61
CA LEU A 108 -4.65 8.86 -10.79
C LEU A 108 -4.00 7.59 -10.27
N VAL A 109 -4.25 7.25 -8.99
CA VAL A 109 -3.89 5.92 -8.49
C VAL A 109 -4.60 4.88 -9.36
N PRO A 110 -3.88 3.91 -9.96
CA PRO A 110 -4.46 2.93 -10.86
C PRO A 110 -5.61 2.18 -10.20
N ARG A 111 -6.82 2.39 -10.70
CA ARG A 111 -8.04 1.66 -10.32
C ARG A 111 -8.69 1.08 -11.57
N SER A 112 -7.86 0.64 -12.51
CA SER A 112 -8.34 0.39 -13.87
C SER A 112 -9.31 -0.80 -13.85
N PRO A 113 -10.59 -0.61 -14.22
CA PRO A 113 -11.50 -1.73 -14.45
C PRO A 113 -11.00 -2.64 -15.58
N LEU A 114 -10.02 -2.16 -16.37
CA LEU A 114 -9.32 -2.97 -17.35
C LEU A 114 -8.45 -4.06 -16.71
N ALA A 115 -8.11 -4.01 -15.41
CA ALA A 115 -7.29 -5.06 -14.78
C ALA A 115 -7.92 -6.45 -14.95
N GLU A 116 -9.22 -6.56 -14.66
CA GLU A 116 -9.98 -7.80 -14.81
C GLU A 116 -10.11 -8.21 -16.27
N LEU A 117 -10.27 -7.23 -17.17
CA LEU A 117 -10.30 -7.46 -18.61
C LEU A 117 -8.96 -7.96 -19.13
N ILE A 118 -7.85 -7.34 -18.75
CA ILE A 118 -6.50 -7.75 -19.13
C ILE A 118 -6.24 -9.17 -18.60
N HIS A 119 -6.60 -9.45 -17.35
CA HIS A 119 -6.45 -10.78 -16.76
C HIS A 119 -7.26 -11.85 -17.52
N SER A 120 -8.50 -11.53 -17.91
CA SER A 120 -9.37 -12.40 -18.71
C SER A 120 -9.07 -12.35 -20.22
N ARG A 121 -7.98 -11.70 -20.63
CA ARG A 121 -7.60 -11.51 -22.05
C ARG A 121 -8.71 -10.88 -22.89
N PHE A 122 -9.43 -9.94 -22.30
CA PHE A 122 -10.53 -9.15 -22.87
C PHE A 122 -11.72 -9.99 -23.35
N GLN A 123 -11.91 -11.18 -22.79
CA GLN A 123 -13.06 -12.03 -23.07
C GLN A 123 -14.34 -11.47 -22.43
N PRO A 124 -15.52 -11.64 -23.06
CA PRO A 124 -15.76 -12.32 -24.33
C PRO A 124 -15.61 -11.42 -25.57
N TRP A 125 -15.12 -10.18 -25.39
CA TRP A 125 -15.10 -9.18 -26.45
C TRP A 125 -14.00 -9.42 -27.49
N LEU A 126 -12.91 -10.09 -27.11
CA LEU A 126 -11.76 -10.36 -27.97
C LEU A 126 -11.53 -11.86 -28.16
N ASN A 127 -12.13 -12.44 -29.20
CA ASN A 127 -12.10 -13.89 -29.47
C ASN A 127 -10.73 -14.44 -29.92
N GLU A 128 -9.96 -13.64 -30.65
CA GLU A 128 -8.64 -14.02 -31.17
C GLU A 128 -7.58 -12.99 -30.71
N PRO A 129 -7.14 -13.04 -29.43
CA PRO A 129 -6.21 -12.05 -28.89
C PRO A 129 -4.89 -11.98 -29.66
N ASP A 130 -4.42 -13.13 -30.18
CA ASP A 130 -3.16 -13.24 -30.90
C ASP A 130 -3.21 -12.59 -32.29
N ALA A 131 -4.40 -12.29 -32.83
CA ALA A 131 -4.58 -11.57 -34.09
C ALA A 131 -4.51 -10.04 -33.93
N VAL A 132 -4.46 -9.52 -32.71
CA VAL A 132 -4.39 -8.07 -32.45
C VAL A 132 -2.95 -7.57 -32.58
N GLU A 133 -2.69 -6.80 -33.62
CA GLU A 133 -1.35 -6.22 -33.86
C GLU A 133 -1.17 -4.81 -33.28
N ARG A 134 -2.27 -4.10 -32.97
CA ARG A 134 -2.24 -2.71 -32.52
C ARG A 134 -3.26 -2.45 -31.43
N VAL A 135 -2.82 -1.82 -30.34
CA VAL A 135 -3.64 -1.40 -29.20
C VAL A 135 -3.41 0.09 -28.95
N LEU A 136 -4.47 0.79 -28.57
CA LEU A 136 -4.45 2.19 -28.18
C LEU A 136 -5.03 2.31 -26.76
N ASP A 137 -4.27 2.95 -25.88
CA ASP A 137 -4.68 3.35 -24.52
C ASP A 137 -4.67 4.89 -24.48
N LEU A 138 -5.80 5.52 -24.12
CA LEU A 138 -6.06 6.97 -24.23
C LEU A 138 -6.33 7.61 -22.86
#